data_AF-G9KKP4-F1
#
_entry.id   AF-G9KKP4-F1
#
_cell.length_a   1.000
_cell.length_b   1.000
_cell.length_c   1.000
_cell.angle_alpha   90.00
_cell.angle_beta   90.00
_cell.angle_gamma   90.00
#
_symmetry.space_group_name_H-M   'P 1'
#
loop_
_entity.id
_entity.type
_entity.pdbx_description
1 polymer ?
#
loop_
_entity_poly.entity_id
_entity_poly.type
_entity_poly.pdbx_seq_one_letter_code
_entity_poly.pdbx_strand_id
1 'polypeptide(L)' 'LEVQQRIMNLICDPDLTKVSRCLEHALTARYPRTRYSPGWDAKLLWLPASYLPASLVDAVLTWLLPKPAQAV' A
#
# COMPACT_ATOMS: atom_id res chain seq x y z
N LEU A 1 15.04 14.91 -2.22
CA LEU A 1 14.16 14.92 -1.03
C LEU A 1 12.70 15.11 -1.43
N GLU A 2 12.34 16.19 -2.13
CA GLU A 2 10.97 16.42 -2.67
C GLU A 2 10.43 15.29 -3.56
N VAL A 3 11.26 14.77 -4.47
CA VAL A 3 10.88 13.64 -5.35
C VAL A 3 10.61 12.38 -4.55
N GLN A 4 11.37 12.15 -3.47
CA GLN A 4 11.21 10.99 -2.59
C GLN A 4 9.95 11.12 -1.73
N GLN A 5 9.63 12.32 -1.22
CA GLN A 5 8.36 12.57 -0.55
C GLN A 5 7.18 12.41 -1.50
N ARG A 6 7.29 12.86 -2.76
CA ARG A 6 6.26 12.60 -3.77
C ARG A 6 6.06 11.11 -4.03
N ILE A 7 7.14 10.36 -4.22
CA ILE A 7 7.08 8.91 -4.44
C ILE A 7 6.46 8.21 -3.22
N MET A 8 6.87 8.60 -2.01
CA MET A 8 6.35 8.01 -0.77
C MET A 8 4.90 8.37 -0.54
N ASN A 9 4.45 9.58 -0.88
CA ASN A 9 3.03 9.97 -0.83
C ASN A 9 2.19 9.31 -1.93
N LEU A 10 2.81 8.81 -2.99
CA LEU A 10 2.14 8.09 -4.09
C LEU A 10 1.94 6.61 -3.75
N ILE A 11 2.87 6.02 -2.99
CA ILE A 11 2.81 4.63 -2.51
C ILE A 11 2.03 4.56 -1.20
N CYS A 12 2.46 5.32 -0.20
CA CYS A 12 1.75 5.49 1.05
C CYS A 12 0.79 6.66 0.91
N ASP A 13 -0.46 6.33 0.59
CA ASP A 13 -1.56 7.28 0.55
C ASP A 13 -1.69 7.96 1.94
N PRO A 14 -1.49 9.28 2.09
CA PRO A 14 -1.48 9.95 3.39
C PRO A 14 -2.88 10.05 4.02
N ASP A 15 -3.92 9.83 3.22
CA ASP A 15 -5.31 9.89 3.66
C ASP A 15 -5.76 8.60 4.38
N LEU A 16 -5.53 8.58 5.70
CA LEU A 16 -6.03 7.53 6.62
C LEU A 16 -7.56 7.40 6.60
N THR A 17 -8.28 8.42 6.15
CA THR A 17 -9.75 8.43 6.01
C THR A 17 -10.28 7.37 5.03
N LYS A 18 -9.44 6.88 4.11
CA LYS A 18 -9.79 5.78 3.20
C LYS A 18 -10.03 4.47 3.96
N VAL A 19 -9.29 4.23 5.04
CA VAL A 19 -9.45 3.03 5.88
C VAL A 19 -10.74 3.12 6.70
N SER A 20 -10.99 4.26 7.35
CA SER A 20 -12.19 4.44 8.17
C SER A 20 -13.47 4.33 7.34
N ARG A 21 -13.52 4.93 6.14
CA ARG A 21 -14.67 4.77 5.23
C ARG A 21 -14.86 3.34 4.76
N CYS A 22 -13.78 2.62 4.46
CA CYS A 22 -13.87 1.23 4.05
C CYS A 22 -14.39 0.33 5.17
N LEU A 23 -13.99 0.61 6.42
CA LEU A 23 -14.48 -0.06 7.61
C LEU A 23 -15.95 0.26 7.88
N GLU A 24 -16.35 1.53 7.81
CA GLU A 24 -17.74 1.96 7.96
C GLU A 24 -18.65 1.29 6.91
N HIS A 25 -18.19 1.23 5.66
CA HIS A 25 -18.89 0.50 4.61
C HIS A 25 -18.99 -1.00 4.91
N ALA A 26 -17.93 -1.63 5.41
CA ALA A 26 -17.97 -3.05 5.77
C ALA A 26 -18.96 -3.34 6.91
N LEU A 27 -19.09 -2.42 7.88
CA LEU A 27 -20.01 -2.55 9.02
C LEU A 27 -21.48 -2.28 8.63
N THR A 28 -21.72 -1.41 7.66
CA THR A 28 -23.06 -1.04 7.19
C THR A 28 -23.56 -1.89 6.01
N ALA A 29 -22.68 -2.67 5.37
CA ALA A 29 -23.03 -3.50 4.23
C ALA A 29 -23.98 -4.64 4.62
N ARG A 30 -25.11 -4.73 3.91
CA ARG A 30 -26.08 -5.83 4.05
C ARG A 30 -25.49 -7.21 3.69
N TYR A 31 -24.44 -7.22 2.85
CA TYR A 31 -23.70 -8.43 2.45
C TYR A 31 -22.19 -8.14 2.53
N PRO A 32 -21.56 -8.32 3.70
CA PRO A 32 -20.14 -8.02 3.88
C PRO A 32 -19.28 -9.00 3.07
N ARG A 33 -18.24 -8.49 2.41
CA ARG A 33 -17.21 -9.31 1.75
C ARG A 33 -16.09 -9.66 2.72
N THR A 34 -15.50 -10.84 2.54
CA THR A 34 -14.40 -11.34 3.38
C THR A 34 -13.08 -10.59 3.17
N ARG A 35 -12.95 -9.80 2.11
CA ARG A 35 -11.78 -8.96 1.83
C ARG A 35 -12.20 -7.58 1.34
N TYR A 36 -11.76 -6.57 2.07
CA TYR A 36 -11.85 -5.17 1.69
C TYR A 36 -10.42 -4.61 1.62
N SER A 37 -10.04 -4.07 0.47
CA SER A 37 -8.75 -3.41 0.27
C SER A 37 -8.96 -1.91 0.34
N PRO A 38 -8.66 -1.26 1.47
CA PRO A 38 -8.79 0.19 1.60
C PRO A 38 -7.69 0.88 0.78
N GLY A 39 -8.10 1.80 -0.10
CA GLY A 39 -7.16 2.61 -0.89
C GLY A 39 -6.78 1.99 -2.24
N TRP A 40 -6.12 2.81 -3.06
CA TRP A 40 -5.68 2.44 -4.41
C TRP A 40 -4.35 1.68 -4.40
N ASP A 41 -3.47 1.99 -3.45
CA ASP A 41 -2.20 1.30 -3.20
C ASP A 41 -2.40 -0.22 -3.00
N ALA A 42 -3.30 -0.58 -2.08
CA ALA A 42 -3.64 -1.99 -1.83
C ALA A 42 -4.12 -2.73 -3.09
N LYS A 43 -4.71 -2.01 -4.07
CA LYS A 43 -5.30 -2.62 -5.27
C LYS A 43 -4.36 -2.64 -6.47
N LEU A 44 -3.52 -1.63 -6.64
CA LEU A 44 -2.60 -1.54 -7.78
C LEU A 44 -1.15 -1.93 -7.47
N LEU A 45 -0.72 -1.82 -6.22
CA LEU A 45 0.63 -2.25 -5.82
C LEU A 45 0.56 -3.65 -5.22
N TRP A 46 -0.34 -3.88 -4.27
CA TRP A 46 -0.34 -5.13 -3.51
C TRP A 46 -0.90 -6.35 -4.26
N LEU A 47 -1.91 -6.17 -5.13
CA LEU A 47 -2.40 -7.28 -5.98
C LEU A 47 -1.32 -7.79 -6.94
N PRO A 48 -0.73 -6.96 -7.82
CA PRO A 48 0.30 -7.46 -8.74
C PRO A 48 1.55 -7.93 -7.98
N ALA A 49 1.94 -7.29 -6.87
CA ALA A 49 3.02 -7.80 -6.02
C ALA A 49 2.73 -9.20 -5.47
N SER A 50 1.48 -9.52 -5.14
CA SER A 50 1.09 -10.86 -4.69
C SER A 50 1.18 -11.94 -5.77
N TYR A 51 1.13 -11.55 -7.06
CA TYR A 51 1.26 -12.46 -8.20
C TYR A 51 2.67 -12.48 -8.80
N LEU A 52 3.50 -11.48 -8.51
CA LEU A 52 4.87 -11.36 -8.99
C LEU A 52 5.85 -12.11 -8.06
N PRO A 53 6.99 -12.62 -8.59
CA PRO A 53 7.99 -13.29 -7.76
C PRO A 53 8.61 -12.33 -6.75
N ALA A 54 8.86 -12.83 -5.53
CA ALA A 54 9.35 -12.05 -4.40
C ALA A 54 10.63 -11.26 -4.72
N SER A 55 11.52 -11.78 -5.57
CA SER A 55 12.75 -11.13 -6.00
C SER A 55 12.54 -9.84 -6.81
N LEU A 56 11.47 -9.76 -7.61
CA LEU A 56 11.11 -8.54 -8.35
C LEU A 56 10.55 -7.48 -7.40
N VAL A 57 9.71 -7.91 -6.46
CA VAL A 57 9.15 -7.02 -5.42
C VAL A 57 10.27 -6.48 -4.54
N ASP A 58 11.22 -7.31 -4.12
CA ASP A 58 12.38 -6.91 -3.32
C ASP A 58 13.28 -5.94 -4.07
N ALA A 59 13.54 -6.16 -5.38
CA ALA A 59 14.33 -5.25 -6.19
C ALA A 59 13.67 -3.87 -6.35
N VAL A 60 12.36 -3.85 -6.60
CA VAL A 60 11.55 -2.62 -6.71
C VAL A 60 11.50 -1.89 -5.37
N LEU A 61 11.30 -2.62 -4.27
CA LEU A 61 11.28 -2.06 -2.92
C LEU A 61 12.66 -1.52 -2.53
N THR A 62 13.75 -2.21 -2.89
CA THR A 62 15.14 -1.76 -2.63
C THR A 62 15.52 -0.53 -3.46
N TRP A 63 14.88 -0.32 -4.62
CA TRP A 63 15.03 0.92 -5.39
C TRP A 63 14.22 2.06 -4.75
N LEU A 64 12.97 1.80 -4.38
CA LEU A 64 12.04 2.80 -3.86
C LEU A 64 12.31 3.23 -2.42
N LEU A 65 12.63 2.27 -1.55
CA LEU A 65 13.04 2.56 -0.17
C LEU A 65 14.53 2.92 -0.17
N PRO A 66 14.92 4.02 0.50
CA PRO A 66 16.32 4.25 0.78
C PRO A 66 16.87 3.04 1.54
N LYS A 67 18.10 2.61 1.20
CA LYS A 67 18.84 1.59 1.96
C LYS A 67 18.62 1.88 3.46
N PRO A 68 18.08 0.94 4.25
CA PRO A 68 17.94 1.17 5.68
C PRO A 68 19.31 1.59 6.19
N ALA A 69 19.39 2.76 6.83
CA ALA A 69 20.56 3.11 7.61
C ALA A 69 20.77 1.94 8.55
N GLN A 70 21.88 1.23 8.37
CA GLN A 70 22.14 -0.04 9.05
C GLN A 70 21.74 0.11 10.51
N ALA A 71 20.76 -0.68 10.94
CA ALA A 71 20.50 -0.83 12.35
C ALA A 71 21.79 -1.45 12.92
N VAL A 72 22.48 -0.66 13.74
CA VAL A 72 23.65 -1.08 14.51
C VAL A 72 23.27 -2.25 15.41
#